data_AF-A0A355IX92-F1
#
_entry.id   AF-A0A355IX92-F1
#
_cell.length_a   1.000
_cell.length_b   1.000
_cell.length_c   1.000
_cell.angle_alpha   90.00
_cell.angle_beta   90.00
_cell.angle_gamma   90.00
#
_symmetry.space_group_name_H-M   'P 1'
#
loop_
_entity.id
_entity.type
_entity.pdbx_description
1 polymer ?
#
loop_
_entity_poly.entity_id
_entity_poly.type
_entity_poly.pdbx_seq_one_letter_code
_entity_poly.pdbx_strand_id
1 'polypeptide(L)'
;MGAFKFISSTASFVFQVILVVAAVLVFSYFDPFQLLAPTKNTLKDTPIQVRSIKEIGQLITAEYYGEVIASLNEVLTLEALNEIDSFNYEIDALHRAFIEAIDSAATLKMKKDKIYSWFNTEYRDLTEDKLFGNYIYYINEKLKNRNYRPKEINNTLGPTAIGNLITDLGLERKERLRESFRSITTDEIQYSFKYKQTESLDKNTKKRRLVLLGRGWVKAGFDFGTFSEKNFIFDRGHQRIVFIGLQPQIISATINPWFIPEEGVEGFEFVIVERKVKHDPELTKRVKHRCLDKLKKQAMDKKILEQAQTNAEKRLKSFFTLLCGEEIKEVSFHNDYLDYSLTALLSDSVLRNEEVVSVKNVLAEYKKKSGKEFKSADCKPFLDSLQKATKQINKLPFTLNSKSGLLFEIVRDQRVDSADFRYFRQLDEADFCDTIWYNCYKQSSQTALADYMNLTRETFRNDLNRFVEKLKLPADSSYLVIK
;
A
#
# COMPACT_ATOMS: atom_id res chain seq x y z
N MET A 1 74.99 -56.27 3.23
CA MET A 1 74.56 -54.87 2.99
C MET A 1 73.17 -54.84 2.31
N GLY A 2 72.11 -55.24 3.01
CA GLY A 2 70.75 -55.29 2.42
C GLY A 2 69.62 -54.80 3.33
N ALA A 3 69.85 -54.70 4.64
CA ALA A 3 68.80 -54.31 5.60
C ALA A 3 68.65 -52.79 5.80
N PHE A 4 69.66 -51.99 5.47
CA PHE A 4 69.63 -50.54 5.71
C PHE A 4 68.87 -49.72 4.66
N LYS A 5 68.59 -50.28 3.47
CA LYS A 5 67.81 -49.58 2.43
C LYS A 5 66.30 -49.61 2.67
N PHE A 6 65.79 -50.64 3.35
CA PHE A 6 64.35 -50.80 3.58
C PHE A 6 63.82 -49.85 4.67
N ILE A 7 64.64 -49.49 5.66
CA ILE A 7 64.24 -48.60 6.76
C ILE A 7 64.11 -47.14 6.27
N SER A 8 64.87 -46.72 5.25
CA SER A 8 64.78 -45.36 4.70
C SER A 8 63.47 -45.08 3.93
N SER A 9 62.91 -46.11 3.29
CA SER A 9 61.65 -46.01 2.53
C SER A 9 60.46 -45.86 3.47
N THR A 10 60.41 -46.65 4.53
CA THR A 10 59.30 -46.62 5.49
C THR A 10 59.31 -45.34 6.33
N ALA A 11 60.49 -44.86 6.72
CA ALA A 11 60.62 -43.58 7.43
C ALA A 11 60.18 -42.38 6.57
N SER A 12 60.51 -42.38 5.27
CA SER A 12 60.06 -41.35 4.33
C SER A 12 58.53 -41.32 4.19
N PHE A 13 57.89 -42.50 4.14
CA PHE A 13 56.43 -42.58 4.05
C PHE A 13 55.75 -42.07 5.32
N VAL A 14 56.25 -42.49 6.49
CA VAL A 14 55.72 -42.02 7.79
C VAL A 14 55.87 -40.51 7.93
N PHE A 15 57.00 -39.94 7.49
CA PHE A 15 57.21 -38.49 7.54
C PHE A 15 56.26 -37.73 6.61
N GLN A 16 55.99 -38.25 5.41
CA GLN A 16 55.00 -37.67 4.49
C GLN A 16 53.58 -37.68 5.07
N VAL A 17 53.19 -38.78 5.73
CA VAL A 17 51.88 -38.88 6.39
C VAL A 17 51.77 -37.87 7.53
N ILE A 18 52.81 -37.74 8.37
CA ILE A 18 52.83 -36.76 9.47
C ILE A 18 52.73 -35.33 8.91
N LEU A 19 53.42 -35.03 7.81
CA LEU A 19 53.41 -33.70 7.20
C LEU A 19 52.04 -33.35 6.61
N VAL A 20 51.36 -34.31 5.98
CA VAL A 20 49.98 -34.14 5.49
C VAL A 20 49.02 -33.92 6.65
N VAL A 21 49.11 -34.69 7.73
CA VAL A 21 48.25 -34.51 8.92
C VAL A 21 48.51 -33.15 9.56
N ALA A 22 49.77 -32.73 9.70
CA ALA A 22 50.13 -31.42 10.23
C ALA A 22 49.60 -30.28 9.34
N ALA A 23 49.71 -30.40 8.02
CA ALA A 23 49.15 -29.42 7.08
C ALA A 23 47.62 -29.33 7.20
N VAL A 24 46.92 -30.47 7.27
CA VAL A 24 45.46 -30.51 7.47
C VAL A 24 45.07 -29.84 8.80
N LEU A 25 45.81 -30.06 9.88
CA LEU A 25 45.56 -29.41 11.17
C LEU A 25 45.82 -27.91 11.13
N VAL A 26 46.88 -27.46 10.46
CA VAL A 26 47.19 -26.03 10.30
C VAL A 26 46.14 -25.31 9.45
N PHE A 27 45.70 -25.92 8.34
CA PHE A 27 44.63 -25.37 7.50
C PHE A 27 43.24 -25.46 8.14
N SER A 28 43.01 -26.40 9.06
CA SER A 28 41.79 -26.48 9.86
C SER A 28 41.75 -25.41 10.96
N TYR A 29 42.90 -25.07 11.55
CA TYR A 29 43.00 -24.04 12.59
C TYR A 29 43.07 -22.61 12.01
N PHE A 30 43.65 -22.45 10.83
CA PHE A 30 43.79 -21.18 10.12
C PHE A 30 43.04 -21.28 8.79
N ASP A 31 41.75 -20.93 8.79
CA ASP A 31 40.90 -20.86 7.58
C ASP A 31 40.78 -19.40 7.10
N PRO A 32 41.77 -18.87 6.35
CA PRO A 32 41.73 -17.49 5.85
C PRO A 32 40.71 -17.28 4.73
N PHE A 33 40.02 -18.34 4.27
CA PHE A 33 39.08 -18.30 3.15
C PHE A 33 37.63 -18.67 3.54
N GLN A 34 37.36 -19.01 4.80
CA GLN A 34 36.04 -19.49 5.29
C GLN A 34 35.48 -20.68 4.49
N LEU A 35 36.35 -21.48 3.86
CA LEU A 35 35.93 -22.60 2.99
C LEU A 35 35.47 -23.83 3.79
N LEU A 36 35.77 -23.89 5.10
CA LEU A 36 35.49 -25.05 5.96
C LEU A 36 34.68 -24.69 7.21
N ALA A 37 34.08 -23.50 7.26
CA ALA A 37 33.08 -23.20 8.28
C ALA A 37 32.00 -24.30 8.25
N PRO A 38 31.70 -24.96 9.39
CA PRO A 38 30.68 -25.99 9.41
C PRO A 38 29.35 -25.36 9.03
N THR A 39 28.84 -25.71 7.86
CA THR A 39 27.41 -25.58 7.56
C THR A 39 26.70 -26.30 8.69
N LYS A 40 26.16 -25.51 9.62
CA LYS A 40 25.49 -25.94 10.85
C LYS A 40 24.17 -26.63 10.49
N ASN A 41 24.26 -27.80 9.88
CA ASN A 41 23.18 -28.76 9.77
C ASN A 41 23.11 -29.54 11.07
N THR A 42 22.52 -28.88 12.07
CA THR A 42 21.75 -29.57 13.09
C THR A 42 20.41 -28.88 13.17
N LEU A 43 19.52 -29.27 12.24
CA LEU A 43 18.08 -29.08 12.37
C LEU A 43 17.63 -29.91 13.58
N LYS A 44 17.54 -29.25 14.73
CA LYS A 44 16.69 -29.66 15.83
C LYS A 44 15.60 -28.60 15.97
N ASP A 45 14.36 -29.10 15.89
CA ASP A 45 13.04 -28.49 16.09
C ASP A 45 12.96 -26.98 16.42
N THR A 46 12.35 -26.23 15.47
CA THR A 46 11.65 -24.92 15.60
C THR A 46 12.15 -23.96 16.70
N PRO A 47 12.99 -22.93 16.39
CA PRO A 47 12.55 -21.59 15.92
C PRO A 47 13.63 -20.85 15.06
N ILE A 48 14.28 -21.54 14.11
CA ILE A 48 15.42 -20.99 13.33
C ILE A 48 15.00 -20.33 12.00
N GLN A 49 13.76 -20.53 11.55
CA GLN A 49 13.32 -20.13 10.22
C GLN A 49 13.13 -18.61 10.05
N VAL A 50 12.78 -17.89 11.12
CA VAL A 50 12.52 -16.44 11.03
C VAL A 50 13.79 -15.60 10.96
N ARG A 51 14.87 -16.01 11.66
CA ARG A 51 16.16 -15.30 11.60
C ARG A 51 16.79 -15.37 10.22
N SER A 52 16.76 -16.54 9.58
CA SER A 52 17.33 -16.75 8.24
C SER A 52 16.64 -15.89 7.17
N ILE A 53 15.31 -15.67 7.29
CA ILE A 53 14.56 -14.79 6.38
C ILE A 53 14.85 -13.31 6.67
N LYS A 54 15.04 -12.94 7.94
CA LYS A 54 15.42 -11.59 8.32
C LYS A 54 16.81 -11.20 7.83
N GLU A 55 17.74 -12.16 7.78
CA GLU A 55 19.09 -11.98 7.22
C GLU A 55 19.08 -11.73 5.69
N ILE A 56 18.04 -12.18 4.98
CA ILE A 56 17.85 -11.86 3.55
C ILE A 56 17.59 -10.35 3.38
N GLY A 57 17.00 -9.68 4.37
CA GLY A 57 16.70 -8.25 4.39
C GLY A 57 15.65 -7.84 3.35
N GLN A 58 15.96 -8.00 2.07
CA GLN A 58 15.10 -7.67 0.94
C GLN A 58 15.09 -8.83 -0.07
N LEU A 59 13.90 -9.24 -0.50
CA LEU A 59 13.71 -10.25 -1.54
C LEU A 59 13.26 -9.56 -2.83
N ILE A 60 14.16 -9.41 -3.80
CA ILE A 60 13.85 -8.87 -5.12
C ILE A 60 13.31 -9.99 -6.02
N THR A 61 12.08 -9.84 -6.50
CA THR A 61 11.37 -10.89 -7.26
C THR A 61 10.86 -10.43 -8.61
N ALA A 62 10.81 -9.13 -8.88
CA ALA A 62 10.50 -8.59 -10.20
C ALA A 62 11.44 -7.44 -10.55
N GLU A 63 11.78 -7.34 -11.83
CA GLU A 63 12.56 -6.26 -12.40
C GLU A 63 11.87 -5.76 -13.67
N TYR A 64 11.81 -4.45 -13.84
CA TYR A 64 11.33 -3.79 -15.03
C TYR A 64 12.46 -2.95 -15.61
N TYR A 65 12.72 -3.10 -16.91
CA TYR A 65 13.66 -2.29 -17.66
C TYR A 65 12.87 -1.41 -18.63
N GLY A 66 13.23 -0.13 -18.72
CA GLY A 66 12.48 0.80 -19.56
C GLY A 66 13.24 2.06 -19.92
N GLU A 67 12.67 2.78 -20.88
CA GLU A 67 13.16 4.05 -21.37
C GLU A 67 12.10 5.14 -21.21
N VAL A 68 12.53 6.33 -20.80
CA VAL A 68 11.64 7.45 -20.48
C VAL A 68 12.27 8.76 -20.93
N ILE A 69 11.45 9.63 -21.52
CA ILE A 69 11.88 10.98 -21.90
C ILE A 69 11.26 11.97 -20.92
N ALA A 70 12.06 12.89 -20.38
CA ALA A 70 11.57 14.03 -19.61
C ALA A 70 12.23 15.32 -20.09
N SER A 71 11.51 16.43 -19.92
CA SER A 71 12.03 17.76 -20.24
C SER A 71 12.05 18.65 -19.01
N LEU A 72 12.95 19.64 -19.00
CA LEU A 72 12.95 20.67 -17.97
C LEU A 72 11.63 21.45 -17.96
N ASN A 73 11.01 21.66 -19.12
CA ASN A 73 9.70 22.31 -19.19
C ASN A 73 8.62 21.51 -18.44
N GLU A 74 8.62 20.18 -18.62
CA GLU A 74 7.71 19.29 -17.88
C GLU A 74 7.93 19.42 -16.36
N VAL A 75 9.19 19.41 -15.90
CA VAL A 75 9.53 19.56 -14.48
C VAL A 75 9.05 20.90 -13.93
N LEU A 76 9.41 22.01 -14.58
CA LEU A 76 9.03 23.35 -14.12
C LEU A 76 7.51 23.54 -14.11
N THR A 77 6.81 22.97 -15.09
CA THR A 77 5.34 23.02 -15.15
C THR A 77 4.72 22.28 -13.96
N LEU A 78 5.22 21.08 -13.63
CA LEU A 78 4.72 20.32 -12.49
C LEU A 78 5.00 21.02 -11.16
N GLU A 79 6.18 21.60 -11.01
CA GLU A 79 6.54 22.36 -9.80
C GLU A 79 5.63 23.58 -9.62
N ALA A 80 5.40 24.35 -10.69
CA ALA A 80 4.47 25.46 -10.65
C ALA A 80 3.04 25.01 -10.33
N LEU A 81 2.58 23.87 -10.86
CA LEU A 81 1.26 23.32 -10.52
C LEU A 81 1.18 22.95 -9.03
N ASN A 82 2.19 22.26 -8.49
CA ASN A 82 2.24 21.94 -7.06
C ASN A 82 2.26 23.20 -6.18
N GLU A 83 3.01 24.23 -6.58
CA GLU A 83 3.03 25.52 -5.89
C GLU A 83 1.67 26.23 -5.95
N ILE A 84 0.98 26.18 -7.09
CA ILE A 84 -0.38 26.71 -7.24
C ILE A 84 -1.36 25.95 -6.34
N ASP A 85 -1.33 24.62 -6.33
CA ASP A 85 -2.23 23.81 -5.52
C ASP A 85 -2.00 24.05 -4.01
N SER A 86 -0.74 24.10 -3.58
CA SER A 86 -0.38 24.45 -2.21
C SER A 86 -0.85 25.85 -1.84
N PHE A 87 -0.64 26.83 -2.71
CA PHE A 87 -1.09 28.21 -2.49
C PHE A 87 -2.62 28.31 -2.37
N ASN A 88 -3.36 27.63 -3.27
CA ASN A 88 -4.82 27.63 -3.26
C ASN A 88 -5.35 27.06 -1.94
N TYR A 89 -4.79 25.92 -1.50
CA TYR A 89 -5.14 25.31 -0.23
C TYR A 89 -4.84 26.23 0.97
N GLU A 90 -3.65 26.82 1.03
CA GLU A 90 -3.25 27.74 2.10
C GLU A 90 -4.17 28.97 2.16
N ILE A 91 -4.49 29.58 1.01
CA ILE A 91 -5.39 30.74 0.94
C ILE A 91 -6.82 30.40 1.35
N ASP A 92 -7.35 29.23 0.99
CA ASP A 92 -8.70 28.82 1.39
C ASP A 92 -8.80 28.50 2.88
N ALA A 93 -7.75 27.91 3.44
CA ALA A 93 -7.62 27.71 4.88
C ALA A 93 -7.57 29.05 5.61
N LEU A 94 -6.73 29.97 5.14
CA LEU A 94 -6.58 31.32 5.70
C LEU A 94 -7.88 32.11 5.62
N HIS A 95 -8.60 32.04 4.50
CA HIS A 95 -9.86 32.75 4.32
C HIS A 95 -10.95 32.28 5.29
N ARG A 96 -11.08 30.96 5.48
CA ARG A 96 -12.03 30.39 6.45
C ARG A 96 -11.69 30.79 7.88
N ALA A 97 -10.42 30.68 8.26
CA ALA A 97 -9.97 31.05 9.60
C ALA A 97 -10.13 32.56 9.86
N PHE A 98 -9.92 33.41 8.84
CA PHE A 98 -10.17 34.84 8.97
C PHE A 98 -11.66 35.17 9.13
N ILE A 99 -12.56 34.50 8.41
CA ILE A 99 -14.01 34.63 8.64
C ILE A 99 -14.38 34.28 10.07
N GLU A 100 -13.91 33.13 10.57
CA GLU A 100 -14.17 32.69 11.93
C GLU A 100 -13.70 33.71 12.96
N ALA A 101 -12.47 34.23 12.80
CA ALA A 101 -11.91 35.23 13.70
C ALA A 101 -12.70 36.55 13.71
N ILE A 102 -13.18 37.01 12.55
CA ILE A 102 -14.03 38.21 12.44
C ILE A 102 -15.40 37.98 13.10
N ASP A 103 -15.98 36.79 12.93
CA ASP A 103 -17.26 36.44 13.54
C ASP A 103 -17.15 36.34 15.06
N SER A 104 -16.08 35.75 15.58
CA SER A 104 -15.74 35.77 17.00
C SER A 104 -15.59 37.20 17.53
N ALA A 105 -14.90 38.09 16.82
CA ALA A 105 -14.78 39.49 17.22
C ALA A 105 -16.14 40.19 17.35
N ALA A 106 -17.02 39.94 16.37
CA ALA A 106 -18.35 40.55 16.31
C ALA A 106 -19.26 40.08 17.45
N THR A 107 -19.19 38.80 17.82
CA THR A 107 -19.98 38.23 18.92
C THR A 107 -19.56 38.76 20.30
N LEU A 108 -18.28 39.10 20.50
CA LEU A 108 -17.77 39.61 21.77
C LEU A 108 -18.16 41.08 22.06
N LYS A 109 -18.75 41.81 21.11
CA LYS A 109 -19.20 43.20 21.25
C LYS A 109 -18.15 44.16 21.85
N MET A 110 -16.90 43.99 21.43
CA MET A 110 -15.77 44.74 21.97
C MET A 110 -15.78 46.23 21.57
N LYS A 111 -15.14 47.08 22.37
CA LYS A 111 -14.88 48.48 21.99
C LYS A 111 -13.94 48.54 20.79
N LYS A 112 -14.16 49.53 19.91
CA LYS A 112 -13.43 49.72 18.64
C LYS A 112 -11.90 49.65 18.79
N ASP A 113 -11.37 50.31 19.81
CA ASP A 113 -9.93 50.40 20.10
C ASP A 113 -9.31 49.08 20.57
N LYS A 114 -10.12 48.10 20.98
CA LYS A 114 -9.66 46.80 21.50
C LYS A 114 -9.73 45.66 20.50
N ILE A 115 -10.47 45.80 19.41
CA ILE A 115 -10.70 44.72 18.43
C ILE A 115 -9.37 44.27 17.79
N TYR A 116 -8.58 45.21 17.27
CA TYR A 116 -7.33 44.85 16.59
C TYR A 116 -6.30 44.24 17.56
N SER A 117 -6.15 44.80 18.77
CA SER A 117 -5.24 44.23 19.77
C SER A 117 -5.65 42.83 20.20
N TRP A 118 -6.95 42.59 20.35
CA TRP A 118 -7.48 41.27 20.66
C TRP A 118 -7.22 40.29 19.51
N PHE A 119 -7.51 40.69 18.27
CA PHE A 119 -7.29 39.86 17.08
C PHE A 119 -5.84 39.42 16.98
N ASN A 120 -4.89 40.35 17.15
CA ASN A 120 -3.46 40.07 17.08
C ASN A 120 -2.96 39.20 18.25
N THR A 121 -3.71 39.12 19.34
CA THR A 121 -3.36 38.29 20.51
C THR A 121 -3.91 36.88 20.36
N GLU A 122 -5.20 36.74 20.05
CA GLU A 122 -5.88 35.44 19.96
C GLU A 122 -5.59 34.70 18.64
N TYR A 123 -5.39 35.45 17.54
CA TYR A 123 -5.17 34.88 16.20
C TYR A 123 -3.78 35.21 15.68
N ARG A 124 -2.79 35.13 16.57
CA ARG A 124 -1.39 35.38 16.24
C ARG A 124 -0.91 34.52 15.07
N ASP A 125 -1.30 33.25 15.05
CA ASP A 125 -0.95 32.30 13.98
C ASP A 125 -1.43 32.78 12.60
N LEU A 126 -2.61 33.42 12.52
CA LEU A 126 -3.09 34.01 11.26
C LEU A 126 -2.25 35.22 10.85
N THR A 127 -1.89 36.09 11.80
CA THR A 127 -1.13 37.30 11.50
C THR A 127 0.34 37.04 11.15
N GLU A 128 0.90 35.93 11.64
CA GLU A 128 2.26 35.50 11.35
C GLU A 128 2.36 34.64 10.08
N ASP A 129 1.22 34.23 9.49
CA ASP A 129 1.21 33.50 8.22
C ASP A 129 1.83 34.33 7.09
N LYS A 130 2.74 33.71 6.34
CA LYS A 130 3.49 34.33 5.24
C LYS A 130 2.59 34.92 4.14
N LEU A 131 1.37 34.38 3.96
CA LEU A 131 0.41 34.82 2.96
C LEU A 131 -0.60 35.84 3.50
N PHE A 132 -0.65 36.06 4.82
CA PHE A 132 -1.61 36.96 5.44
C PHE A 132 -1.57 38.37 4.87
N GLY A 133 -0.37 38.91 4.64
CA GLY A 133 -0.19 40.23 4.05
C GLY A 133 -0.81 40.36 2.65
N ASN A 134 -0.63 39.36 1.80
CA ASN A 134 -1.17 39.34 0.43
C ASN A 134 -2.70 39.13 0.45
N TYR A 135 -3.15 38.23 1.33
CA TYR A 135 -4.56 37.94 1.51
C TYR A 135 -5.33 39.16 2.05
N ILE A 136 -4.83 39.82 3.09
CA ILE A 136 -5.53 40.96 3.70
C ILE A 136 -5.56 42.16 2.74
N TYR A 137 -4.52 42.34 1.93
CA TYR A 137 -4.53 43.30 0.82
C TYR A 137 -5.65 42.99 -0.18
N TYR A 138 -5.76 41.74 -0.63
CA TYR A 138 -6.84 41.30 -1.53
C TYR A 138 -8.23 41.61 -0.96
N ILE A 139 -8.48 41.26 0.31
CA ILE A 139 -9.76 41.54 0.99
C ILE A 139 -10.04 43.05 1.06
N ASN A 140 -9.04 43.87 1.41
CA ASN A 140 -9.20 45.33 1.45
C ASN A 140 -9.60 45.89 0.08
N GLU A 141 -8.90 45.49 -0.98
CA GLU A 141 -9.17 45.96 -2.33
C GLU A 141 -10.55 45.54 -2.82
N LYS A 142 -10.96 44.30 -2.52
CA LYS A 142 -12.30 43.80 -2.86
C LYS A 142 -13.41 44.57 -2.17
N LEU A 143 -13.25 44.88 -0.89
CA LEU A 143 -14.27 45.57 -0.11
C LEU A 143 -14.33 47.08 -0.40
N LYS A 144 -13.18 47.75 -0.56
CA LYS A 144 -13.13 49.22 -0.67
C LYS A 144 -13.07 49.73 -2.09
N ASN A 145 -12.21 49.14 -2.92
CA ASN A 145 -11.89 49.68 -4.25
C ASN A 145 -12.54 48.91 -5.40
N ARG A 146 -13.05 47.69 -5.12
CA ARG A 146 -13.70 46.75 -6.05
C ARG A 146 -12.86 46.39 -7.29
N ASN A 147 -11.60 46.79 -7.34
CA ASN A 147 -10.75 46.73 -8.54
C ASN A 147 -9.38 46.10 -8.22
N TYR A 148 -9.39 44.92 -7.59
CA TYR A 148 -8.16 44.14 -7.42
C TYR A 148 -7.57 43.76 -8.79
N ARG A 149 -6.26 43.97 -8.98
CA ARG A 149 -5.57 43.64 -10.23
C ARG A 149 -4.62 42.45 -10.04
N PRO A 150 -4.53 41.51 -11.00
CA PRO A 150 -3.66 40.34 -10.87
C PRO A 150 -2.17 40.63 -10.62
N LYS A 151 -1.69 41.80 -11.07
CA LYS A 151 -0.29 42.21 -10.86
C LYS A 151 0.03 42.53 -9.39
N GLU A 152 -0.99 42.77 -8.57
CA GLU A 152 -0.87 43.26 -7.18
C GLU A 152 -0.80 42.17 -6.11
N ILE A 153 -0.75 40.88 -6.47
CA ILE A 153 -0.71 39.78 -5.50
C ILE A 153 0.45 39.80 -4.50
N ASN A 154 1.50 40.59 -4.74
CA ASN A 154 2.62 40.75 -3.81
C ASN A 154 2.55 42.06 -3.02
N ASN A 155 1.47 42.83 -3.16
CA ASN A 155 1.29 44.07 -2.40
C ASN A 155 0.81 43.73 -0.99
N THR A 156 1.25 44.56 -0.04
CA THR A 156 0.87 44.43 1.36
C THR A 156 0.25 45.74 1.85
N LEU A 157 -0.60 45.63 2.86
CA LEU A 157 -1.16 46.81 3.55
C LEU A 157 -0.23 47.26 4.66
N GLY A 158 -0.19 48.57 4.91
CA GLY A 158 0.45 49.10 6.11
C GLY A 158 -0.29 48.66 7.39
N PRO A 159 0.37 48.56 8.55
CA PRO A 159 -0.23 48.08 9.80
C PRO A 159 -1.52 48.83 10.20
N THR A 160 -1.55 50.15 9.99
CA THR A 160 -2.73 50.98 10.25
C THR A 160 -3.92 50.60 9.37
N ALA A 161 -3.68 50.29 8.09
CA ALA A 161 -4.74 49.90 7.16
C ALA A 161 -5.30 48.50 7.50
N ILE A 162 -4.43 47.57 7.89
CA ILE A 162 -4.80 46.25 8.42
C ILE A 162 -5.68 46.40 9.67
N GLY A 163 -5.21 47.16 10.66
CA GLY A 163 -5.94 47.37 11.91
C GLY A 163 -7.30 48.02 11.68
N ASN A 164 -7.39 48.99 10.77
CA ASN A 164 -8.66 49.62 10.40
C ASN A 164 -9.61 48.63 9.73
N LEU A 165 -9.14 47.78 8.82
CA LEU A 165 -9.98 46.78 8.15
C LEU A 165 -10.53 45.74 9.14
N ILE A 166 -9.66 45.15 9.97
CA ILE A 166 -10.07 44.16 10.98
C ILE A 166 -11.07 44.77 11.96
N THR A 167 -10.78 45.97 12.44
CA THR A 167 -11.67 46.71 13.34
C THR A 167 -13.02 46.97 12.68
N ASP A 168 -13.02 47.37 11.40
CA ASP A 168 -14.25 47.64 10.66
C ASP A 168 -15.09 46.38 10.45
N LEU A 169 -14.46 45.23 10.18
CA LEU A 169 -15.14 43.95 10.02
C LEU A 169 -15.68 43.40 11.35
N GLY A 170 -14.92 43.54 12.44
CA GLY A 170 -15.29 43.05 13.77
C GLY A 170 -16.34 43.89 14.51
N LEU A 171 -16.67 45.09 14.05
CA LEU A 171 -17.69 45.94 14.70
C LEU A 171 -19.10 45.43 14.41
N GLU A 172 -19.87 45.02 15.43
CA GLU A 172 -21.25 44.49 15.32
C GLU A 172 -22.15 45.34 14.39
N ARG A 173 -22.11 46.67 14.49
CA ARG A 173 -22.91 47.58 13.66
C ARG A 173 -22.61 47.59 12.15
N LYS A 174 -21.56 46.88 11.69
CA LYS A 174 -21.13 46.82 10.28
C LYS A 174 -21.50 45.49 9.59
N GLU A 175 -22.69 44.93 9.89
CA GLU A 175 -23.15 43.65 9.32
C GLU A 175 -23.07 43.60 7.78
N ARG A 176 -23.52 44.66 7.08
CA ARG A 176 -23.46 44.72 5.60
C ARG A 176 -22.04 44.54 5.04
N LEU A 177 -21.02 45.04 5.74
CA LEU A 177 -19.62 44.88 5.33
C LEU A 177 -19.16 43.43 5.53
N ARG A 178 -19.59 42.78 6.63
CA ARG A 178 -19.32 41.35 6.87
C ARG A 178 -20.03 40.45 5.87
N GLU A 179 -21.29 40.72 5.53
CA GLU A 179 -22.01 39.99 4.48
C GLU A 179 -21.29 40.10 3.14
N SER A 180 -20.81 41.31 2.81
CA SER A 180 -19.99 41.53 1.60
C SER A 180 -18.65 40.81 1.66
N PHE A 181 -18.05 40.67 2.85
CA PHE A 181 -16.80 39.94 3.04
C PHE A 181 -17.00 38.41 2.94
N ARG A 182 -18.05 37.87 3.56
CA ARG A 182 -18.39 36.43 3.50
C ARG A 182 -18.74 35.94 2.10
N SER A 183 -19.17 36.84 1.21
CA SER A 183 -19.45 36.51 -0.19
C SER A 183 -18.22 36.58 -1.10
N ILE A 184 -17.08 37.06 -0.61
CA ILE A 184 -15.83 37.07 -1.39
C ILE A 184 -15.30 35.64 -1.47
N THR A 185 -15.08 35.16 -2.69
CA THR A 185 -14.31 33.92 -2.93
C THR A 185 -12.82 34.25 -3.11
N THR A 186 -11.99 33.22 -3.02
CA THR A 186 -10.53 33.29 -3.20
C THR A 186 -10.10 33.05 -4.64
N ASP A 187 -11.03 32.73 -5.55
CA ASP A 187 -10.74 32.35 -6.95
C ASP A 187 -9.88 33.38 -7.69
N GLU A 188 -10.09 34.67 -7.44
CA GLU A 188 -9.34 35.71 -8.14
C GLU A 188 -7.89 35.85 -7.67
N ILE A 189 -7.62 35.70 -6.37
CA ILE A 189 -6.24 35.71 -5.87
C ILE A 189 -5.52 34.43 -6.32
N GLN A 190 -6.22 33.29 -6.33
CA GLN A 190 -5.71 32.03 -6.88
C GLN A 190 -5.39 32.15 -8.38
N TYR A 191 -6.31 32.72 -9.17
CA TYR A 191 -6.10 32.98 -10.59
C TYR A 191 -4.90 33.90 -10.83
N SER A 192 -4.76 34.94 -10.01
CA SER A 192 -3.65 35.91 -10.11
C SER A 192 -2.30 35.26 -9.81
N PHE A 193 -2.26 34.37 -8.81
CA PHE A 193 -1.06 33.57 -8.52
C PHE A 193 -0.71 32.66 -9.68
N LYS A 194 -1.69 31.90 -10.18
CA LYS A 194 -1.53 31.01 -11.34
C LYS A 194 -1.01 31.77 -12.56
N TYR A 195 -1.58 32.93 -12.87
CA TYR A 195 -1.14 33.76 -13.98
C TYR A 195 0.33 34.20 -13.84
N LYS A 196 0.75 34.64 -12.65
CA LYS A 196 2.15 35.01 -12.42
C LYS A 196 3.08 33.82 -12.56
N GLN A 197 2.67 32.66 -12.04
CA GLN A 197 3.45 31.44 -12.15
C GLN A 197 3.63 31.02 -13.61
N THR A 198 2.54 30.98 -14.40
CA THR A 198 2.63 30.64 -15.82
C THR A 198 3.43 31.67 -16.63
N GLU A 199 3.29 32.96 -16.34
CA GLU A 199 4.09 34.01 -17.00
C GLU A 199 5.59 33.85 -16.69
N SER A 200 5.94 33.50 -15.45
CA SER A 200 7.32 33.25 -15.04
C SER A 200 7.90 32.00 -15.72
N LEU A 201 7.09 30.95 -15.85
CA LEU A 201 7.44 29.73 -16.57
C LEU A 201 7.75 30.04 -18.03
N ASP A 202 6.85 30.72 -18.73
CA ASP A 202 7.03 31.06 -20.16
C ASP A 202 8.31 31.86 -20.43
N LYS A 203 8.68 32.77 -19.52
CA LYS A 203 9.93 33.55 -19.63
C LYS A 203 11.17 32.69 -19.42
N ASN A 204 11.09 31.68 -18.54
CA ASN A 204 12.21 30.80 -18.20
C ASN A 204 12.36 29.65 -19.21
N THR A 205 11.27 29.06 -19.68
CA THR A 205 11.24 27.89 -20.57
C THR A 205 11.67 28.25 -21.99
N LYS A 206 11.34 29.45 -22.47
CA LYS A 206 11.84 29.97 -23.76
C LYS A 206 13.36 30.11 -23.84
N LYS A 207 14.05 30.18 -22.70
CA LYS A 207 15.50 30.42 -22.61
C LYS A 207 16.31 29.19 -22.18
N ARG A 208 15.64 28.07 -21.87
CA ARG A 208 16.27 26.88 -21.28
C ARG A 208 15.63 25.61 -21.81
N ARG A 209 16.16 25.07 -22.91
CA ARG A 209 15.75 23.77 -23.44
C ARG A 209 16.69 22.67 -22.93
N LEU A 210 16.13 21.74 -22.17
CA LEU A 210 16.79 20.51 -21.72
C LEU A 210 15.79 19.37 -21.83
N VAL A 211 16.14 18.34 -22.59
CA VAL A 211 15.40 17.09 -22.74
C VAL A 211 16.37 15.94 -22.53
N LEU A 212 16.00 15.03 -21.62
CA LEU A 212 16.75 13.83 -21.30
C LEU A 212 15.95 12.60 -21.69
N LEU A 213 16.64 11.64 -22.29
CA LEU A 213 16.21 10.24 -22.39
C LEU A 213 16.91 9.47 -21.28
N GLY A 214 16.17 8.93 -20.33
CA GLY A 214 16.67 8.08 -19.25
C GLY A 214 16.33 6.62 -19.52
N ARG A 215 17.31 5.72 -19.38
CA ARG A 215 17.18 4.27 -19.46
C ARG A 215 17.57 3.69 -18.11
N GLY A 216 16.76 2.80 -17.59
CA GLY A 216 16.96 2.32 -16.22
C GLY A 216 16.13 1.12 -15.89
N TRP A 217 16.17 0.77 -14.61
CA TRP A 217 15.40 -0.33 -14.08
C TRP A 217 14.68 0.04 -12.80
N VAL A 218 13.60 -0.70 -12.53
CA VAL A 218 12.83 -0.67 -11.29
C VAL A 218 12.78 -2.09 -10.75
N LYS A 219 13.21 -2.29 -9.51
CA LYS A 219 13.20 -3.58 -8.81
C LYS A 219 12.11 -3.55 -7.76
N ALA A 220 11.24 -4.54 -7.80
CA ALA A 220 10.18 -4.74 -6.82
C ALA A 220 10.33 -6.08 -6.10
N GLY A 221 9.82 -6.12 -4.88
CA GLY A 221 10.05 -7.23 -3.97
C GLY A 221 9.47 -6.98 -2.60
N PHE A 222 9.94 -7.74 -1.62
CA PHE A 222 9.49 -7.64 -0.22
C PHE A 222 10.65 -7.18 0.66
N ASP A 223 10.36 -6.29 1.61
CA ASP A 223 11.28 -5.93 2.68
C ASP A 223 10.92 -6.72 3.94
N PHE A 224 11.82 -7.60 4.36
CA PHE A 224 11.69 -8.43 5.54
C PHE A 224 12.31 -7.79 6.78
N GLY A 225 12.71 -6.50 6.74
CA GLY A 225 13.27 -5.79 7.89
C GLY A 225 12.33 -5.75 9.11
N THR A 226 11.02 -5.69 8.86
CA THR A 226 9.95 -5.74 9.88
C THR A 226 9.44 -7.15 10.17
N PHE A 227 9.97 -8.17 9.48
CA PHE A 227 9.49 -9.54 9.62
C PHE A 227 9.74 -10.09 11.03
N SER A 228 8.71 -10.71 11.57
CA SER A 228 8.73 -11.39 12.87
C SER A 228 7.89 -12.66 12.82
N GLU A 229 8.00 -13.50 13.86
CA GLU A 229 7.17 -14.70 14.00
C GLU A 229 5.66 -14.38 13.99
N LYS A 230 5.25 -13.17 14.39
CA LYS A 230 3.84 -12.74 14.35
C LYS A 230 3.33 -12.52 12.92
N ASN A 231 4.23 -12.37 11.97
CA ASN A 231 3.92 -12.10 10.57
C ASN A 231 3.97 -13.38 9.72
N PHE A 232 4.08 -14.55 10.35
CA PHE A 232 4.27 -15.83 9.69
C PHE A 232 3.34 -16.88 10.29
N ILE A 233 2.61 -17.59 9.43
CA ILE A 233 1.80 -18.74 9.82
C ILE A 233 2.19 -19.90 8.92
N PHE A 234 2.54 -21.03 9.54
CA PHE A 234 2.69 -22.30 8.85
C PHE A 234 1.53 -23.22 9.21
N ASP A 235 0.65 -23.43 8.24
CA ASP A 235 -0.50 -24.33 8.34
C ASP A 235 -0.11 -25.70 7.78
N ARG A 236 0.39 -26.55 8.68
CA ARG A 236 0.88 -27.89 8.34
C ARG A 236 -0.23 -28.79 7.78
N GLY A 237 -1.47 -28.62 8.23
CA GLY A 237 -2.62 -29.43 7.78
C GLY A 237 -2.91 -29.23 6.29
N HIS A 238 -2.79 -27.99 5.82
CA HIS A 238 -3.00 -27.63 4.42
C HIS A 238 -1.70 -27.50 3.61
N GLN A 239 -0.55 -27.71 4.24
CA GLN A 239 0.78 -27.47 3.66
C GLN A 239 0.91 -26.06 3.06
N ARG A 240 0.46 -25.05 3.81
CA ARG A 240 0.39 -23.66 3.38
C ARG A 240 1.24 -22.76 4.28
N ILE A 241 1.91 -21.79 3.68
CA ILE A 241 2.64 -20.73 4.39
C ILE A 241 1.99 -19.38 4.10
N VAL A 242 1.78 -18.59 5.14
CA VAL A 242 1.10 -17.32 5.05
C VAL A 242 1.98 -16.24 5.67
N PHE A 243 2.23 -15.18 4.91
CA PHE A 243 2.89 -13.97 5.38
C PHE A 243 1.85 -12.86 5.61
N ILE A 244 1.88 -12.23 6.79
CA ILE A 244 0.91 -11.19 7.18
C ILE A 244 1.63 -9.89 7.45
N GLY A 245 1.14 -8.78 6.89
CA GLY A 245 1.76 -7.47 7.06
C GLY A 245 2.98 -7.23 6.17
N LEU A 246 3.18 -8.07 5.16
CA LEU A 246 4.23 -7.92 4.16
C LEU A 246 3.60 -7.69 2.79
N GLN A 247 3.89 -6.53 2.21
CA GLN A 247 3.39 -6.13 0.90
C GLN A 247 4.54 -6.01 -0.10
N PRO A 248 4.30 -6.35 -1.37
CA PRO A 248 5.27 -6.05 -2.42
C PRO A 248 5.43 -4.54 -2.55
N GLN A 249 6.66 -4.07 -2.66
CA GLN A 249 6.98 -2.65 -2.84
C GLN A 249 8.14 -2.48 -3.82
N ILE A 250 8.31 -1.25 -4.34
CA ILE A 250 9.50 -0.88 -5.11
C ILE A 250 10.67 -0.78 -4.12
N ILE A 251 11.61 -1.73 -4.19
CA ILE A 251 12.78 -1.81 -3.33
C ILE A 251 13.84 -0.81 -3.78
N SER A 252 14.07 -0.72 -5.09
CA SER A 252 15.02 0.21 -5.66
C SER A 252 14.66 0.56 -7.09
N ALA A 253 15.09 1.73 -7.54
CA ALA A 253 14.95 2.16 -8.92
C ALA A 253 16.14 3.07 -9.25
N THR A 254 16.67 2.95 -10.46
CA THR A 254 17.80 3.77 -10.88
C THR A 254 17.79 4.01 -12.38
N ILE A 255 18.39 5.13 -12.78
CA ILE A 255 18.80 5.40 -14.16
C ILE A 255 20.30 5.13 -14.18
N ASN A 256 20.70 4.07 -14.87
CA ASN A 256 22.09 3.62 -14.85
C ASN A 256 22.93 4.57 -15.71
N PRO A 257 24.12 5.04 -15.28
CA PRO A 257 25.03 5.72 -16.20
C PRO A 257 25.42 4.85 -17.40
N TRP A 258 25.50 3.52 -17.21
CA TRP A 258 25.90 2.51 -18.20
C TRP A 258 24.81 1.45 -18.31
N PHE A 259 23.72 1.77 -19.00
CA PHE A 259 22.51 0.92 -19.03
C PHE A 259 22.79 -0.48 -19.59
N ILE A 260 23.61 -0.57 -20.64
CA ILE A 260 24.13 -1.82 -21.19
C ILE A 260 25.65 -1.66 -21.28
N PRO A 261 26.41 -2.07 -20.24
CA PRO A 261 27.86 -1.91 -20.22
C PRO A 261 28.54 -2.58 -21.42
N GLU A 262 28.02 -3.73 -21.85
CA GLU A 262 28.57 -4.52 -22.96
C GLU A 262 28.43 -3.83 -24.32
N GLU A 263 27.37 -3.02 -24.48
CA GLU A 263 27.10 -2.26 -25.71
C GLU A 263 27.56 -0.80 -25.62
N GLY A 264 28.09 -0.37 -24.46
CA GLY A 264 28.53 1.01 -24.22
C GLY A 264 27.38 2.02 -24.24
N VAL A 265 26.13 1.58 -24.05
CA VAL A 265 24.95 2.45 -24.13
C VAL A 265 24.79 3.21 -22.81
N GLU A 266 24.93 4.53 -22.89
CA GLU A 266 24.66 5.42 -21.76
C GLU A 266 23.20 5.30 -21.34
N GLY A 267 22.95 5.15 -20.04
CA GLY A 267 21.57 5.13 -19.55
C GLY A 267 20.98 6.51 -19.30
N PHE A 268 21.69 7.59 -19.61
CA PHE A 268 21.02 8.85 -19.89
C PHE A 268 21.63 9.52 -21.11
N GLU A 269 20.79 10.06 -21.97
CA GLU A 269 21.18 10.71 -23.20
C GLU A 269 20.53 12.09 -23.30
N PHE A 270 21.33 13.08 -23.67
CA PHE A 270 20.88 14.45 -23.86
C PHE A 270 20.31 14.60 -25.28
N VAL A 271 18.97 14.63 -25.41
CA VAL A 271 18.30 14.69 -26.71
C VAL A 271 18.29 16.12 -27.28
N ILE A 272 18.00 17.12 -26.44
CA ILE A 272 18.01 18.54 -26.81
C ILE A 272 18.56 19.34 -25.64
N VAL A 273 19.63 20.10 -25.87
CA VAL A 273 20.25 20.90 -24.80
C VAL A 273 20.83 22.21 -25.31
N GLU A 274 20.45 23.31 -24.68
CA GLU A 274 21.17 24.57 -24.82
C GLU A 274 22.45 24.56 -23.97
N ARG A 275 23.58 24.99 -24.55
CA ARG A 275 24.93 24.87 -23.94
C ARG A 275 25.01 25.32 -22.47
N LYS A 276 24.30 26.40 -22.09
CA LYS A 276 24.31 26.92 -20.71
C LYS A 276 23.56 26.02 -19.71
N VAL A 277 22.52 25.32 -20.15
CA VAL A 277 21.69 24.45 -19.30
C VAL A 277 22.37 23.10 -19.06
N LYS A 278 23.18 22.62 -20.01
CA LYS A 278 23.95 21.38 -19.87
C LYS A 278 24.86 21.38 -18.63
N HIS A 279 25.40 22.55 -18.29
CA HIS A 279 26.36 22.73 -17.22
C HIS A 279 25.72 23.13 -15.88
N ASP A 280 24.39 23.16 -15.78
CA ASP A 280 23.66 23.37 -14.53
C ASP A 280 23.34 22.00 -13.91
N PRO A 281 24.08 21.56 -12.87
CA PRO A 281 23.93 20.23 -12.29
C PRO A 281 22.57 20.05 -11.61
N GLU A 282 22.02 21.13 -11.04
CA GLU A 282 20.74 21.09 -10.34
C GLU A 282 19.59 20.86 -11.31
N LEU A 283 19.54 21.59 -12.43
CA LEU A 283 18.51 21.37 -13.45
C LEU A 283 18.59 19.97 -14.06
N THR A 284 19.80 19.48 -14.31
CA THR A 284 20.01 18.11 -14.82
C THR A 284 19.53 17.06 -13.81
N LYS A 285 19.87 17.24 -12.52
CA LYS A 285 19.42 16.36 -11.43
C LYS A 285 17.90 16.32 -11.34
N ARG A 286 17.22 17.47 -11.46
CA ARG A 286 15.76 17.57 -11.46
C ARG A 286 15.12 16.81 -12.63
N VAL A 287 15.63 16.97 -13.84
CA VAL A 287 15.12 16.22 -15.01
C VAL A 287 15.40 14.73 -14.88
N LYS A 288 16.57 14.32 -14.35
CA LYS A 288 16.87 12.91 -14.06
C LYS A 288 15.90 12.32 -13.04
N HIS A 289 15.59 13.04 -11.96
CA HIS A 289 14.60 12.61 -10.98
C HIS A 289 13.23 12.41 -11.64
N ARG A 290 12.82 13.33 -12.52
CA ARG A 290 11.57 13.19 -13.28
C ARG A 290 11.57 11.98 -14.21
N CYS A 291 12.67 11.67 -14.89
CA CYS A 291 12.80 10.41 -15.62
C CYS A 291 12.58 9.22 -14.68
N LEU A 292 13.21 9.20 -13.50
CA LEU A 292 13.06 8.10 -12.55
C LEU A 292 11.60 7.93 -12.09
N ASP A 293 10.89 9.02 -11.84
CA ASP A 293 9.46 8.99 -11.49
C ASP A 293 8.60 8.42 -12.62
N LYS A 294 8.87 8.82 -13.88
CA LYS A 294 8.17 8.28 -15.05
C LYS A 294 8.47 6.79 -15.23
N LEU A 295 9.70 6.35 -14.96
CA LEU A 295 10.09 4.95 -15.05
C LEU A 295 9.39 4.10 -13.98
N LYS A 296 9.33 4.58 -12.74
CA LYS A 296 8.54 3.97 -11.67
C LYS A 296 7.06 3.88 -12.05
N LYS A 297 6.49 4.96 -12.60
CA LYS A 297 5.10 4.96 -13.07
C LYS A 297 4.87 3.92 -14.17
N GLN A 298 5.72 3.85 -15.18
CA GLN A 298 5.64 2.82 -16.22
C GLN A 298 5.72 1.40 -15.63
N ALA A 299 6.60 1.15 -14.66
CA ALA A 299 6.69 -0.13 -13.98
C ALA A 299 5.40 -0.48 -13.21
N MET A 300 4.79 0.51 -12.54
CA MET A 300 3.49 0.36 -11.87
C MET A 300 2.37 0.08 -12.87
N ASP A 301 2.31 0.81 -13.99
CA ASP A 301 1.34 0.59 -15.07
C ASP A 301 1.49 -0.83 -15.69
N LYS A 302 2.69 -1.41 -15.61
CA LYS A 302 2.99 -2.80 -16.01
C LYS A 302 2.79 -3.81 -14.87
N LYS A 303 2.16 -3.41 -13.76
CA LYS A 303 1.81 -4.27 -12.62
C LYS A 303 3.03 -4.97 -11.99
N ILE A 304 4.17 -4.27 -11.89
CA ILE A 304 5.40 -4.85 -11.34
C ILE A 304 5.23 -5.41 -9.92
N LEU A 305 4.36 -4.83 -9.09
CA LEU A 305 4.10 -5.33 -7.73
C LEU A 305 3.34 -6.66 -7.72
N GLU A 306 2.34 -6.84 -8.61
CA GLU A 306 1.63 -8.12 -8.78
C GLU A 306 2.58 -9.22 -9.26
N GLN A 307 3.49 -8.87 -10.19
CA GLN A 307 4.53 -9.77 -10.66
C GLN A 307 5.50 -10.12 -9.53
N ALA A 308 5.91 -9.14 -8.73
CA ALA A 308 6.80 -9.35 -7.59
C ALA A 308 6.17 -10.31 -6.57
N GLN A 309 4.88 -10.13 -6.26
CA GLN A 309 4.14 -11.04 -5.40
C GLN A 309 4.07 -12.46 -5.99
N THR A 310 3.60 -12.61 -7.22
CA THR A 310 3.49 -13.91 -7.90
C THR A 310 4.83 -14.65 -7.95
N ASN A 311 5.91 -13.93 -8.25
CA ASN A 311 7.26 -14.50 -8.30
C ASN A 311 7.78 -14.86 -6.90
N ALA A 312 7.47 -14.06 -5.88
CA ALA A 312 7.82 -14.36 -4.50
C ALA A 312 7.10 -15.62 -4.00
N GLU A 313 5.79 -15.72 -4.21
CA GLU A 313 4.99 -16.89 -3.83
C GLU A 313 5.57 -18.17 -4.44
N LYS A 314 5.88 -18.16 -5.75
CA LYS A 314 6.50 -19.31 -6.43
C LYS A 314 7.88 -19.66 -5.87
N ARG A 315 8.78 -18.67 -5.71
CA ARG A 315 10.15 -18.90 -5.23
C ARG A 315 10.18 -19.37 -3.79
N LEU A 316 9.36 -18.76 -2.93
CA LEU A 316 9.25 -19.13 -1.53
C LEU A 316 8.60 -20.50 -1.38
N LYS A 317 7.60 -20.85 -2.19
CA LYS A 317 7.03 -22.20 -2.24
C LYS A 317 8.11 -23.24 -2.47
N SER A 318 8.93 -23.07 -3.51
CA SER A 318 10.06 -23.98 -3.79
C SER A 318 11.08 -24.01 -2.66
N PHE A 319 11.44 -22.84 -2.11
CA PHE A 319 12.37 -22.75 -0.98
C PHE A 319 11.88 -23.52 0.26
N PHE A 320 10.62 -23.31 0.66
CA PHE A 320 10.07 -23.97 1.84
C PHE A 320 9.79 -25.45 1.62
N THR A 321 9.44 -25.88 0.39
CA THR A 321 9.35 -27.31 0.06
C THR A 321 10.69 -28.01 0.31
N LEU A 322 11.80 -27.39 -0.12
CA LEU A 322 13.14 -27.92 0.15
C LEU A 322 13.48 -27.90 1.64
N LEU A 323 13.10 -26.83 2.35
CA LEU A 323 13.43 -26.64 3.77
C LEU A 323 12.66 -27.60 4.69
N CYS A 324 11.38 -27.84 4.41
CA CYS A 324 10.51 -28.68 5.23
C CYS A 324 10.64 -30.17 4.90
N GLY A 325 11.17 -30.52 3.72
CA GLY A 325 11.22 -31.90 3.24
C GLY A 325 9.85 -32.48 2.84
N GLU A 326 8.82 -31.63 2.77
CA GLU A 326 7.47 -31.97 2.32
C GLU A 326 6.98 -30.91 1.33
N GLU A 327 6.10 -31.29 0.40
CA GLU A 327 5.57 -30.37 -0.61
C GLU A 327 4.71 -29.29 0.06
N ILE A 328 5.14 -28.03 -0.03
CA ILE A 328 4.30 -26.88 0.28
C ILE A 328 3.38 -26.64 -0.91
N LYS A 329 2.06 -26.61 -0.69
CA LYS A 329 1.05 -26.41 -1.73
C LYS A 329 0.88 -24.95 -2.10
N GLU A 330 0.95 -24.06 -1.11
CA GLU A 330 0.63 -22.65 -1.27
C GLU A 330 1.50 -21.76 -0.39
N VAL A 331 1.93 -20.62 -0.94
CA VAL A 331 2.48 -19.49 -0.20
C VAL A 331 1.64 -18.28 -0.55
N SER A 332 1.12 -17.56 0.44
CA SER A 332 0.31 -16.36 0.23
C SER A 332 0.80 -15.18 1.08
N PHE A 333 0.53 -13.96 0.59
CA PHE A 333 0.80 -12.70 1.28
C PHE A 333 -0.52 -11.97 1.57
N HIS A 334 -0.65 -11.44 2.78
CA HIS A 334 -1.80 -10.67 3.21
C HIS A 334 -1.38 -9.35 3.85
N ASN A 335 -2.20 -8.32 3.64
CA ASN A 335 -1.93 -6.97 4.12
C ASN A 335 -1.97 -6.89 5.65
N ASP A 336 -2.92 -7.59 6.25
CA ASP A 336 -3.05 -7.71 7.69
C ASP A 336 -3.83 -8.99 8.05
N TYR A 337 -4.05 -9.20 9.35
CA TYR A 337 -4.79 -10.36 9.84
C TYR A 337 -6.25 -10.37 9.37
N LEU A 338 -6.86 -9.20 9.16
CA LEU A 338 -8.24 -9.12 8.71
C LEU A 338 -8.34 -9.60 7.26
N ASP A 339 -7.45 -9.15 6.40
CA ASP A 339 -7.32 -9.59 5.01
C ASP A 339 -7.10 -11.12 4.90
N TYR A 340 -6.21 -11.66 5.73
CA TYR A 340 -6.00 -13.12 5.84
C TYR A 340 -7.28 -13.85 6.28
N SER A 341 -7.91 -13.43 7.37
CA SER A 341 -9.12 -14.06 7.88
C SER A 341 -10.28 -13.99 6.88
N LEU A 342 -10.42 -12.86 6.17
CA LEU A 342 -11.43 -12.70 5.13
C LEU A 342 -11.17 -13.65 3.95
N THR A 343 -9.92 -13.76 3.50
CA THR A 343 -9.57 -14.68 2.41
C THR A 343 -9.81 -16.14 2.81
N ALA A 344 -9.44 -16.52 4.04
CA ALA A 344 -9.68 -17.87 4.56
C ALA A 344 -11.19 -18.20 4.63
N LEU A 345 -11.99 -17.26 5.12
CA LEU A 345 -13.45 -17.41 5.17
C LEU A 345 -14.06 -17.47 3.76
N LEU A 346 -13.50 -16.74 2.79
CA LEU A 346 -13.96 -16.72 1.41
C LEU A 346 -13.55 -17.96 0.61
N SER A 347 -12.44 -18.59 0.96
CA SER A 347 -12.02 -19.85 0.35
C SER A 347 -12.89 -21.03 0.77
N ASP A 348 -13.61 -20.91 1.90
CA ASP A 348 -14.59 -21.91 2.31
C ASP A 348 -15.86 -21.80 1.47
N SER A 349 -16.20 -22.88 0.77
CA SER A 349 -17.36 -22.94 -0.13
C SER A 349 -18.71 -22.76 0.57
N VAL A 350 -18.75 -22.93 1.90
CA VAL A 350 -19.95 -22.79 2.75
C VAL A 350 -19.55 -22.10 4.05
N LEU A 351 -20.00 -20.86 4.25
CA LEU A 351 -19.86 -20.16 5.53
C LEU A 351 -20.80 -20.80 6.57
N ARG A 352 -20.22 -21.38 7.61
CA ARG A 352 -20.95 -21.98 8.73
C ARG A 352 -21.51 -20.91 9.68
N ASN A 353 -22.59 -21.22 10.40
CA ASN A 353 -23.14 -20.31 11.41
C ASN A 353 -22.12 -20.03 12.54
N GLU A 354 -21.25 -21.00 12.85
CA GLU A 354 -20.15 -20.80 13.80
C GLU A 354 -19.07 -19.85 13.24
N GLU A 355 -18.85 -19.82 11.92
CA GLU A 355 -17.89 -18.92 11.28
C GLU A 355 -18.38 -17.46 11.27
N VAL A 356 -19.69 -17.22 11.25
CA VAL A 356 -20.26 -15.88 11.46
C VAL A 356 -19.97 -15.36 12.88
N VAL A 357 -19.91 -16.25 13.88
CA VAL A 357 -19.44 -15.92 15.23
C VAL A 357 -17.92 -15.66 15.21
N SER A 358 -17.17 -16.43 14.41
CA SER A 358 -15.74 -16.21 14.18
C SER A 358 -15.44 -14.85 13.55
N VAL A 359 -16.26 -14.32 12.63
CA VAL A 359 -16.10 -12.95 12.09
C VAL A 359 -16.11 -11.89 13.20
N LYS A 360 -17.03 -12.02 14.17
CA LYS A 360 -17.08 -11.10 15.33
C LYS A 360 -15.84 -11.23 16.21
N ASN A 361 -15.36 -12.46 16.41
CA ASN A 361 -14.14 -12.74 17.17
C ASN A 361 -12.88 -12.23 16.47
N VAL A 362 -12.80 -12.37 15.14
CA VAL A 362 -11.72 -11.84 14.29
C VAL A 362 -11.66 -10.31 14.39
N LEU A 363 -12.81 -9.63 14.33
CA LEU A 363 -12.86 -8.17 14.53
C LEU A 363 -12.42 -7.76 15.94
N ALA A 364 -12.80 -8.53 16.97
CA ALA A 364 -12.37 -8.29 18.35
C ALA A 364 -10.86 -8.52 18.53
N GLU A 365 -10.30 -9.56 17.90
CA GLU A 365 -8.88 -9.87 17.93
C GLU A 365 -8.06 -8.84 17.15
N TYR A 366 -8.56 -8.37 16.01
CA TYR A 366 -7.99 -7.26 15.26
C TYR A 366 -7.92 -5.99 16.11
N LYS A 367 -8.99 -5.63 16.83
CA LYS A 367 -9.00 -4.50 17.79
C LYS A 367 -7.90 -4.68 18.84
N LYS A 368 -7.77 -5.89 19.40
CA LYS A 368 -6.78 -6.22 20.44
C LYS A 368 -5.34 -6.12 19.93
N LYS A 369 -5.05 -6.61 18.72
CA LYS A 369 -3.69 -6.69 18.15
C LYS A 369 -3.24 -5.39 17.47
N SER A 370 -4.14 -4.68 16.80
CA SER A 370 -3.80 -3.45 16.05
C SER A 370 -3.75 -2.20 16.92
N GLY A 371 -4.41 -2.20 18.09
CA GLY A 371 -4.55 -1.03 18.95
C GLY A 371 -5.43 0.08 18.38
N LYS A 372 -6.01 -0.10 17.18
CA LYS A 372 -6.92 0.87 16.56
C LYS A 372 -8.35 0.61 17.02
N GLU A 373 -9.03 1.66 17.49
CA GLU A 373 -10.46 1.57 17.78
C GLU A 373 -11.26 1.51 16.48
N PHE A 374 -11.78 0.32 16.19
CA PHE A 374 -12.84 0.14 15.20
C PHE A 374 -14.15 0.65 15.81
N LYS A 375 -14.83 1.61 15.17
CA LYS A 375 -16.19 1.96 15.57
C LYS A 375 -17.10 0.84 15.10
N SER A 376 -17.77 0.16 16.03
CA SER A 376 -18.71 -0.93 15.72
C SER A 376 -19.80 -0.52 14.71
N ALA A 377 -20.10 0.78 14.63
CA ALA A 377 -21.00 1.37 13.65
C ALA A 377 -20.58 1.13 12.19
N ASP A 378 -19.27 1.03 11.90
CA ASP A 378 -18.75 0.90 10.53
C ASP A 378 -18.94 -0.52 9.99
N CYS A 379 -18.85 -1.54 10.86
CA CYS A 379 -19.14 -2.95 10.52
C CYS A 379 -20.61 -3.32 10.60
N LYS A 380 -21.43 -2.52 11.27
CA LYS A 380 -22.85 -2.85 11.53
C LYS A 380 -23.62 -3.22 10.25
N PRO A 381 -23.49 -2.49 9.12
CA PRO A 381 -24.21 -2.87 7.89
C PRO A 381 -23.80 -4.23 7.35
N PHE A 382 -22.51 -4.57 7.40
CA PHE A 382 -21.98 -5.86 6.95
C PHE A 382 -22.44 -7.00 7.87
N LEU A 383 -22.35 -6.81 9.19
CA LEU A 383 -22.82 -7.80 10.18
C LEU A 383 -24.34 -7.99 10.14
N ASP A 384 -25.11 -6.92 9.94
CA ASP A 384 -26.57 -6.98 9.79
C ASP A 384 -26.95 -7.70 8.49
N SER A 385 -26.21 -7.49 7.39
CA SER A 385 -26.41 -8.20 6.13
C SER A 385 -26.11 -9.71 6.28
N LEU A 386 -24.99 -10.05 6.92
CA LEU A 386 -24.66 -11.44 7.27
C LEU A 386 -25.76 -12.09 8.13
N GLN A 387 -26.21 -11.43 9.19
CA GLN A 387 -27.29 -11.95 10.04
C GLN A 387 -28.62 -12.09 9.29
N LYS A 388 -28.93 -11.17 8.36
CA LYS A 388 -30.12 -11.25 7.52
C LYS A 388 -30.03 -12.42 6.54
N ALA A 389 -28.89 -12.62 5.91
CA ALA A 389 -28.61 -13.77 5.04
C ALA A 389 -28.75 -15.08 5.82
N THR A 390 -28.14 -15.20 7.01
CA THR A 390 -28.29 -16.36 7.89
C THR A 390 -29.74 -16.65 8.25
N LYS A 391 -30.53 -15.62 8.59
CA LYS A 391 -31.96 -15.78 8.89
C LYS A 391 -32.78 -16.19 7.67
N GLN A 392 -32.40 -15.75 6.47
CA GLN A 392 -33.04 -16.17 5.23
C GLN A 392 -32.69 -17.62 4.90
N ILE A 393 -31.44 -18.03 5.09
CA ILE A 393 -30.97 -19.41 4.95
C ILE A 393 -31.74 -20.34 5.89
N ASN A 394 -31.85 -20.00 7.18
CA ASN A 394 -32.56 -20.80 8.18
C ASN A 394 -34.09 -20.86 7.95
N LYS A 395 -34.64 -20.02 7.05
CA LYS A 395 -36.05 -20.02 6.68
C LYS A 395 -36.33 -20.77 5.38
N LEU A 396 -35.29 -21.22 4.67
CA LEU A 396 -35.48 -22.04 3.48
C LEU A 396 -35.98 -23.44 3.91
N PRO A 397 -37.11 -23.92 3.36
CA PRO A 397 -37.74 -25.16 3.80
C PRO A 397 -37.07 -26.34 3.09
N PHE A 398 -35.84 -26.69 3.46
CA PHE A 398 -35.29 -27.99 3.10
C PHE A 398 -34.92 -28.76 4.36
N THR A 399 -35.70 -29.79 4.64
CA THR A 399 -35.31 -30.86 5.56
C THR A 399 -34.56 -31.90 4.75
N LEU A 400 -33.26 -32.05 5.02
CA LEU A 400 -32.50 -33.19 4.50
C LEU A 400 -33.13 -34.46 5.08
N ASN A 401 -33.53 -35.41 4.23
CA ASN A 401 -33.94 -36.72 4.73
C ASN A 401 -32.74 -37.40 5.43
N SER A 402 -32.99 -38.39 6.28
CA SER A 402 -31.95 -39.00 7.12
C SER A 402 -30.73 -39.50 6.32
N LYS A 403 -30.93 -39.96 5.08
CA LYS A 403 -29.85 -40.41 4.18
C LYS A 403 -29.05 -39.25 3.58
N SER A 404 -29.71 -38.16 3.18
CA SER A 404 -29.06 -36.94 2.67
C SER A 404 -28.36 -36.17 3.78
N GLY A 405 -28.92 -36.21 5.00
CA GLY A 405 -28.26 -35.74 6.22
C GLY A 405 -26.98 -36.52 6.47
N LEU A 406 -27.01 -37.85 6.42
CA LEU A 406 -25.82 -38.69 6.60
C LEU A 406 -24.76 -38.44 5.52
N LEU A 407 -25.16 -38.31 4.25
CA LEU A 407 -24.24 -37.98 3.15
C LEU A 407 -23.62 -36.59 3.34
N PHE A 408 -24.41 -35.62 3.78
CA PHE A 408 -23.93 -34.28 4.12
C PHE A 408 -22.95 -34.32 5.29
N GLU A 409 -23.20 -35.14 6.32
CA GLU A 409 -22.31 -35.34 7.47
C GLU A 409 -20.99 -36.04 7.10
N ILE A 410 -21.01 -36.95 6.12
CA ILE A 410 -19.82 -37.64 5.58
C ILE A 410 -19.00 -36.69 4.69
N VAL A 411 -19.67 -35.89 3.84
CA VAL A 411 -19.01 -34.83 3.05
C VAL A 411 -18.44 -33.73 3.95
N ARG A 412 -19.11 -33.45 5.08
CA ARG A 412 -18.68 -32.51 6.13
C ARG A 412 -17.41 -32.97 6.85
N ASP A 413 -17.12 -34.27 6.95
CA ASP A 413 -15.94 -34.80 7.68
C ASP A 413 -14.70 -35.02 6.79
N GLN A 414 -14.82 -34.84 5.46
CA GLN A 414 -13.75 -34.93 4.46
C GLN A 414 -12.89 -36.22 4.45
N ARG A 415 -13.25 -37.26 5.21
CA ARG A 415 -12.64 -38.59 5.16
C ARG A 415 -13.74 -39.64 5.07
N VAL A 416 -13.66 -40.51 4.06
CA VAL A 416 -14.54 -41.68 3.92
C VAL A 416 -13.75 -42.90 4.38
N ASP A 417 -14.25 -43.59 5.40
CA ASP A 417 -13.59 -44.79 5.93
C ASP A 417 -14.25 -46.11 5.49
N SER A 418 -13.68 -47.22 5.92
CA SER A 418 -14.15 -48.56 5.54
C SER A 418 -15.49 -48.97 6.17
N ALA A 419 -15.95 -48.28 7.23
CA ALA A 419 -17.28 -48.46 7.81
C ALA A 419 -18.31 -47.70 6.97
N ASP A 420 -18.00 -46.49 6.52
CA ASP A 420 -18.85 -45.69 5.62
C ASP A 420 -19.14 -46.43 4.30
N PHE A 421 -18.13 -47.11 3.75
CA PHE A 421 -18.27 -47.90 2.52
C PHE A 421 -19.24 -49.09 2.63
N ARG A 422 -19.39 -49.70 3.82
CA ARG A 422 -20.37 -50.78 4.02
C ARG A 422 -21.81 -50.27 4.05
N TYR A 423 -22.00 -49.05 4.54
CA TYR A 423 -23.30 -48.38 4.52
C TYR A 423 -23.72 -48.00 3.09
N PHE A 424 -22.78 -47.59 2.22
CA PHE A 424 -23.08 -47.33 0.81
C PHE A 424 -23.61 -48.55 0.05
N ARG A 425 -23.09 -49.75 0.33
CA ARG A 425 -23.58 -51.00 -0.30
C ARG A 425 -25.00 -51.39 0.12
N GLN A 426 -25.49 -50.88 1.24
CA GLN A 426 -26.87 -51.10 1.69
C GLN A 426 -27.85 -50.09 1.08
N LEU A 427 -27.36 -49.10 0.32
CA LEU A 427 -28.16 -48.07 -0.35
C LEU A 427 -28.49 -48.40 -1.81
N ASP A 428 -28.05 -49.55 -2.34
CA ASP A 428 -28.24 -49.97 -3.76
C ASP A 428 -29.70 -50.29 -4.16
N GLU A 429 -30.68 -50.05 -3.29
CA GLU A 429 -32.13 -50.14 -3.60
C GLU A 429 -32.86 -48.79 -3.46
N ALA A 430 -32.21 -47.67 -3.79
CA ALA A 430 -32.89 -46.38 -3.84
C ALA A 430 -33.48 -46.11 -5.24
N ASP A 431 -34.81 -46.10 -5.33
CA ASP A 431 -35.54 -45.66 -6.53
C ASP A 431 -35.37 -44.14 -6.72
N PHE A 432 -35.45 -43.66 -7.96
CA PHE A 432 -35.18 -42.26 -8.36
C PHE A 432 -36.08 -41.23 -7.64
N CYS A 433 -37.14 -41.70 -6.97
CA CYS A 433 -38.01 -40.92 -6.10
C CYS A 433 -37.41 -40.55 -4.73
N ASP A 434 -36.25 -41.12 -4.33
CA ASP A 434 -35.60 -40.85 -3.04
C ASP A 434 -34.60 -39.69 -3.06
N THR A 435 -34.33 -39.08 -4.22
CA THR A 435 -33.42 -37.93 -4.34
C THR A 435 -34.16 -36.60 -4.37
N ILE A 436 -34.37 -36.04 -3.17
CA ILE A 436 -34.66 -34.62 -2.88
C ILE A 436 -35.99 -34.13 -3.52
N TRP A 437 -36.61 -33.13 -2.88
CA TRP A 437 -37.68 -32.28 -3.41
C TRP A 437 -39.12 -32.62 -3.01
N TYR A 438 -39.71 -31.70 -2.24
CA TYR A 438 -41.10 -31.30 -2.42
C TYR A 438 -41.15 -29.78 -2.65
N ASN A 439 -41.62 -29.40 -3.84
CA ASN A 439 -42.06 -28.09 -4.33
C ASN A 439 -41.06 -26.93 -4.47
N CYS A 440 -40.52 -26.76 -5.68
CA CYS A 440 -40.47 -25.45 -6.35
C CYS A 440 -40.54 -25.63 -7.88
N TYR A 441 -41.54 -25.01 -8.50
CA TYR A 441 -41.80 -25.03 -9.94
C TYR A 441 -40.87 -24.07 -10.70
N LYS A 442 -40.45 -24.48 -11.91
CA LYS A 442 -40.01 -23.68 -13.08
C LYS A 442 -38.54 -23.29 -13.32
N GLN A 443 -37.55 -23.86 -12.65
CA GLN A 443 -36.17 -23.89 -13.16
C GLN A 443 -35.54 -25.23 -12.80
N SER A 444 -34.61 -25.73 -13.63
CA SER A 444 -33.87 -26.94 -13.25
C SER A 444 -33.20 -26.70 -11.90
N SER A 445 -33.28 -27.67 -11.00
CA SER A 445 -32.74 -27.59 -9.64
C SER A 445 -31.26 -27.19 -9.59
N GLN A 446 -30.50 -27.55 -10.63
CA GLN A 446 -29.11 -27.13 -10.82
C GLN A 446 -29.00 -25.63 -11.16
N THR A 447 -29.89 -25.10 -12.00
CA THR A 447 -29.94 -23.67 -12.33
C THR A 447 -30.34 -22.84 -11.11
N ALA A 448 -31.34 -23.28 -10.34
CA ALA A 448 -31.76 -22.58 -9.13
C ALA A 448 -30.66 -22.56 -8.05
N LEU A 449 -29.92 -23.66 -7.89
CA LEU A 449 -28.77 -23.73 -6.97
C LEU A 449 -27.60 -22.88 -7.46
N ALA A 450 -27.29 -22.89 -8.76
CA ALA A 450 -26.25 -22.06 -9.34
C ALA A 450 -26.59 -20.57 -9.25
N ASP A 451 -27.82 -20.18 -9.59
CA ASP A 451 -28.33 -18.81 -9.48
C ASP A 451 -28.33 -18.34 -8.03
N TYR A 452 -28.67 -19.22 -7.08
CA TYR A 452 -28.58 -18.94 -5.65
C TYR A 452 -27.13 -18.75 -5.18
N MET A 453 -26.21 -19.65 -5.54
CA MET A 453 -24.79 -19.53 -5.17
C MET A 453 -24.18 -18.27 -5.78
N ASN A 454 -24.56 -17.92 -7.01
CA ASN A 454 -24.13 -16.69 -7.69
C ASN A 454 -24.70 -15.45 -7.00
N LEU A 455 -26.00 -15.42 -6.68
CA LEU A 455 -26.63 -14.29 -5.99
C LEU A 455 -26.06 -14.06 -4.59
N THR A 456 -25.81 -15.15 -3.85
CA THR A 456 -25.25 -15.09 -2.49
C THR A 456 -23.79 -14.62 -2.55
N ARG A 457 -23.01 -15.12 -3.51
CA ARG A 457 -21.63 -14.70 -3.77
C ARG A 457 -21.56 -13.23 -4.21
N GLU A 458 -22.45 -12.78 -5.10
CA GLU A 458 -22.51 -11.38 -5.56
C GLU A 458 -22.96 -10.43 -4.45
N THR A 459 -24.00 -10.80 -3.69
CA THR A 459 -24.50 -9.97 -2.57
C THR A 459 -23.42 -9.83 -1.49
N PHE A 460 -22.77 -10.95 -1.13
CA PHE A 460 -21.66 -10.94 -0.18
C PHE A 460 -20.49 -10.09 -0.68
N ARG A 461 -20.09 -10.27 -1.95
CA ARG A 461 -19.01 -9.49 -2.59
C ARG A 461 -19.33 -8.00 -2.62
N ASN A 462 -20.57 -7.62 -2.94
CA ASN A 462 -21.00 -6.22 -3.01
C ASN A 462 -21.03 -5.55 -1.63
N ASP A 463 -21.52 -6.26 -0.61
CA ASP A 463 -21.53 -5.74 0.76
C ASP A 463 -20.12 -5.67 1.36
N LEU A 464 -19.23 -6.59 0.98
CA LEU A 464 -17.82 -6.56 1.34
C LEU A 464 -17.07 -5.41 0.65
N ASN A 465 -17.29 -5.18 -0.65
CA ASN A 465 -16.70 -4.05 -1.36
C ASN A 465 -17.11 -2.71 -0.73
N ARG A 466 -18.40 -2.56 -0.39
CA ARG A 466 -18.90 -1.39 0.35
C ARG A 466 -18.25 -1.23 1.72
N PHE A 467 -17.95 -2.34 2.39
CA PHE A 467 -17.24 -2.35 3.67
C PHE A 467 -15.78 -1.89 3.51
N VAL A 468 -15.05 -2.43 2.52
CA VAL A 468 -13.67 -2.06 2.19
C VAL A 468 -13.57 -0.57 1.80
N GLU A 469 -14.49 -0.07 0.96
CA GLU A 469 -14.55 1.34 0.56
C GLU A 469 -14.74 2.28 1.76
N LYS A 470 -15.61 1.92 2.71
CA LYS A 470 -15.87 2.73 3.92
C LYS A 470 -14.65 2.82 4.84
N LEU A 471 -13.81 1.79 4.86
CA LEU A 471 -12.61 1.75 5.69
C LEU A 471 -11.45 2.58 5.15
N LYS A 472 -11.61 3.20 3.97
CA LYS A 472 -10.54 3.94 3.28
C LYS A 472 -9.24 3.12 3.18
N LEU A 473 -9.38 1.81 3.02
CA LEU A 473 -8.24 0.97 2.67
C LEU A 473 -7.73 1.42 1.28
N PRO A 474 -6.42 1.43 1.03
CA PRO A 474 -5.86 1.93 -0.23
C PRO A 474 -6.53 1.25 -1.43
N ALA A 475 -6.88 2.05 -2.45
CA ALA A 475 -7.71 1.65 -3.60
C ALA A 475 -7.14 0.46 -4.41
N ASP A 476 -5.87 0.12 -4.23
CA ASP A 476 -5.20 -1.05 -4.82
C ASP A 476 -5.64 -2.40 -4.22
N SER A 477 -6.50 -2.40 -3.19
CA SER A 477 -7.10 -3.62 -2.60
C SER A 477 -8.33 -4.16 -3.35
N SER A 478 -8.68 -3.59 -4.51
CA SER A 478 -9.86 -3.97 -5.32
C SER A 478 -9.66 -5.20 -6.23
N TYR A 479 -8.50 -5.88 -6.18
CA TYR A 479 -8.22 -7.10 -6.95
C TYR A 479 -8.65 -8.39 -6.23
N LEU A 480 -9.90 -8.48 -5.80
CA LEU A 480 -10.54 -9.77 -5.52
C LEU A 480 -11.30 -10.21 -6.78
N VAL A 481 -10.57 -10.75 -7.75
CA VAL A 481 -11.16 -11.57 -8.82
C VAL A 481 -11.29 -12.97 -8.27
N ILE A 482 -12.46 -13.26 -7.71
CA ILE A 482 -12.88 -14.61 -7.33
C ILE A 482 -12.94 -15.43 -8.63
N LYS A 483 -12.06 -16.43 -8.77
CA LYS A 483 -12.22 -17.48 -9.80
C LYS A 483 -13.30 -18.47 -9.38
#